data_AF-A0A5M9ZUT9-F1
#
_entry.id   AF-A0A5M9ZUT9-F1
#
_cell.length_a   1.000
_cell.length_b   1.000
_cell.length_c   1.000
_cell.angle_alpha   90.00
_cell.angle_beta   90.00
_cell.angle_gamma   90.00
#
_symmetry.space_group_name_H-M   'P 1'
#
loop_
_entity.id
_entity.type
_entity.pdbx_description
1 polymer ?
#
loop_
_entity_poly.entity_id
_entity_poly.type
_entity_poly.pdbx_seq_one_letter_code
_entity_poly.pdbx_strand_id
1 'polypeptide(L)'
;MSEATVRNSTSTDAKSSLGSVGSARNKVHGRASGRKVEQLSTGQATWRRLRRDKASMIALGFIVFLILLAVFAPVLASVTGHDPAQQYRETGMTANGLPTGPSAEFWFGADQLGRDELVRIAYGARVSLLVGVVASMCGSLIAVIIGVLAGYFGGWVDTILSRITDFVMTIPFLLCALALVSVFGASIGMCLFVVIFFSWAVTGRVIRAQVQVLKKKEFVEAARSLGASDASIIVKDILPNLTETIIVYTTQGIPSCIVFEASLSFLGMGIVPPTPSWGGMLSEAAGNSIYMVAPWLVFFPGLFLLMTTLSFNILGDGLRDALDPKAGRRMLAKRKRGRGVKAVAHAMPVVAQVSAAKSDIALATSSAVSSLATPAISSQASMKGDE
;
A
#
# COMPACT_ATOMS: atom_id res chain seq x y z
N MET A 1 -94.64 17.01 12.92
CA MET A 1 -93.76 15.96 13.50
C MET A 1 -93.71 14.80 12.52
N SER A 2 -92.66 14.55 11.74
CA SER A 2 -91.41 15.28 11.50
C SER A 2 -90.98 14.96 10.05
N GLU A 3 -90.60 16.00 9.32
CA GLU A 3 -90.33 16.13 7.87
C GLU A 3 -89.39 15.06 7.28
N ALA A 4 -89.69 14.44 6.12
CA ALA A 4 -89.58 14.97 4.74
C ALA A 4 -88.09 15.15 4.33
N THR A 5 -87.53 14.57 3.26
CA THR A 5 -87.77 14.82 1.82
C THR A 5 -86.68 14.00 1.08
N VAL A 6 -86.97 12.94 0.30
CA VAL A 6 -87.35 12.91 -1.14
C VAL A 6 -86.17 13.03 -2.14
N ARG A 7 -85.96 11.92 -2.89
CA ARG A 7 -85.58 11.77 -4.33
C ARG A 7 -84.17 12.24 -4.77
N ASN A 8 -83.53 11.71 -5.82
CA ASN A 8 -84.00 10.95 -6.98
C ASN A 8 -82.83 10.24 -7.72
N SER A 9 -83.16 9.10 -8.35
CA SER A 9 -82.87 8.62 -9.73
C SER A 9 -81.51 8.97 -10.40
N THR A 10 -80.84 8.08 -11.15
CA THR A 10 -81.27 7.25 -12.30
C THR A 10 -80.14 6.23 -12.59
N SER A 11 -80.45 4.94 -12.83
CA SER A 11 -80.49 4.28 -14.16
C SER A 11 -79.14 4.32 -14.91
N THR A 12 -78.60 3.28 -15.56
CA THR A 12 -79.20 2.12 -16.23
C THR A 12 -78.03 1.22 -16.70
N ASP A 13 -78.28 -0.09 -16.78
CA ASP A 13 -77.81 -1.01 -17.84
C ASP A 13 -76.30 -1.27 -18.08
N ALA A 14 -75.82 -2.44 -18.51
CA ALA A 14 -76.38 -3.77 -18.72
C ALA A 14 -75.22 -4.69 -19.19
N LYS A 15 -75.45 -6.01 -19.09
CA LYS A 15 -74.90 -7.11 -19.94
C LYS A 15 -73.41 -7.48 -19.75
N SER A 16 -73.08 -8.67 -19.23
CA SER A 16 -73.29 -10.05 -19.71
C SER A 16 -72.20 -10.56 -20.66
N SER A 17 -71.42 -11.50 -20.13
CA SER A 17 -71.04 -12.82 -20.67
C SER A 17 -70.21 -12.96 -21.96
N LEU A 18 -69.36 -14.01 -21.89
CA LEU A 18 -68.65 -14.77 -22.94
C LEU A 18 -67.23 -14.24 -23.18
N GLY A 19 -66.15 -14.95 -22.88
CA GLY A 19 -65.82 -16.37 -23.05
C GLY A 19 -64.31 -16.44 -23.40
N SER A 20 -63.75 -17.63 -23.62
CA SER A 20 -62.38 -17.90 -24.13
C SER A 20 -61.37 -18.35 -23.05
N VAL A 21 -61.20 -19.66 -22.83
CA VAL A 21 -60.28 -20.60 -23.54
C VAL A 21 -58.89 -20.60 -22.91
N GLY A 22 -58.42 -21.82 -22.62
CA GLY A 22 -57.28 -22.09 -21.76
C GLY A 22 -55.93 -21.62 -22.28
N SER A 23 -54.98 -21.55 -21.35
CA SER A 23 -53.58 -21.71 -21.69
C SER A 23 -52.85 -22.45 -20.57
N ALA A 24 -52.07 -23.41 -21.01
CA ALA A 24 -51.46 -24.45 -20.23
C ALA A 24 -50.59 -23.92 -19.08
N ARG A 25 -50.80 -24.60 -17.96
CA ARG A 25 -49.95 -24.70 -16.78
C ARG A 25 -48.50 -24.99 -17.17
N ASN A 26 -47.68 -23.96 -17.43
CA ASN A 26 -46.24 -24.12 -17.53
C ASN A 26 -45.61 -23.87 -16.15
N LYS A 27 -45.42 -24.97 -15.40
CA LYS A 27 -44.61 -25.01 -14.17
C LYS A 27 -43.15 -24.74 -14.53
N VAL A 28 -42.73 -23.48 -14.56
CA VAL A 28 -41.31 -23.16 -14.42
C VAL A 28 -41.00 -23.16 -12.92
N HIS A 29 -40.69 -24.35 -12.39
CA HIS A 29 -39.96 -24.47 -11.13
C HIS A 29 -38.53 -23.97 -11.37
N GLY A 30 -38.36 -22.65 -11.45
CA GLY A 30 -37.07 -22.03 -11.23
C GLY A 30 -36.72 -22.27 -9.77
N ARG A 31 -35.95 -23.33 -9.48
CA ARG A 31 -35.22 -23.49 -8.22
C ARG A 31 -34.43 -22.20 -8.01
N ALA A 32 -35.00 -21.27 -7.26
CA ALA A 32 -34.25 -20.25 -6.56
C ALA A 32 -33.43 -21.02 -5.51
N SER A 33 -32.30 -21.56 -5.95
CA SER A 33 -31.24 -22.01 -5.06
C SER A 33 -30.88 -20.79 -4.23
N GLY A 34 -31.46 -20.69 -3.04
CA GLY A 34 -31.08 -19.76 -1.99
C GLY A 34 -29.62 -20.00 -1.67
N ARG A 35 -28.71 -19.43 -2.46
CA ARG A 35 -27.37 -19.15 -1.98
C ARG A 35 -27.59 -18.13 -0.88
N LYS A 36 -27.64 -18.62 0.37
CA LYS A 36 -27.27 -17.84 1.53
C LYS A 36 -25.98 -17.13 1.12
N VAL A 37 -26.09 -15.83 0.83
CA VAL A 37 -24.93 -14.98 0.70
C VAL A 37 -24.45 -14.85 2.13
N GLU A 38 -23.61 -15.79 2.54
CA GLU A 38 -22.89 -15.72 3.80
C GLU A 38 -22.14 -14.40 3.76
N GLN A 39 -22.61 -13.42 4.53
CA GLN A 39 -21.95 -12.13 4.69
C GLN A 39 -20.66 -12.43 5.45
N LEU A 40 -19.63 -12.85 4.72
CA LEU A 40 -18.29 -13.05 5.26
C LEU A 40 -17.88 -11.76 5.97
N SER A 41 -17.36 -11.87 7.19
CA SER A 41 -16.80 -10.74 7.93
C SER A 41 -15.82 -9.97 7.04
N THR A 42 -15.85 -8.63 7.10
CA THR A 42 -15.01 -7.74 6.29
C THR A 42 -13.54 -8.18 6.30
N GLY A 43 -13.02 -8.62 7.45
CA GLY A 43 -11.66 -9.14 7.58
C GLY A 43 -11.41 -10.47 6.85
N GLN A 44 -12.37 -11.39 6.87
CA GLN A 44 -12.26 -12.67 6.15
C GLN A 44 -12.29 -12.47 4.63
N ALA A 45 -13.08 -11.49 4.16
CA ALA A 45 -13.12 -11.13 2.74
C ALA A 45 -11.81 -10.50 2.27
N THR A 46 -11.24 -9.57 3.07
CA THR A 46 -9.92 -8.96 2.81
C THR A 46 -8.82 -10.02 2.79
N TRP A 47 -8.76 -10.89 3.80
CA TRP A 47 -7.76 -11.95 3.87
C TRP A 47 -7.81 -12.90 2.67
N ARG A 48 -9.01 -13.28 2.23
CA ARG A 48 -9.19 -14.14 1.05
C ARG A 48 -8.72 -13.47 -0.24
N ARG A 49 -8.83 -12.14 -0.35
CA ARG A 49 -8.33 -11.37 -1.50
C ARG A 49 -6.82 -11.25 -1.45
N LEU A 50 -6.26 -10.90 -0.29
CA LEU A 50 -4.82 -10.78 -0.10
C LEU A 50 -4.10 -12.10 -0.40
N ARG A 51 -4.64 -13.24 0.08
CA ARG A 51 -4.10 -14.58 -0.22
C ARG A 51 -4.06 -14.96 -1.69
N ARG A 52 -4.82 -14.29 -2.56
CA ARG A 52 -4.80 -14.54 -4.00
C ARG A 52 -3.67 -13.80 -4.71
N ASP A 53 -3.18 -12.73 -4.10
CA ASP A 53 -2.03 -12.01 -4.62
C ASP A 53 -0.74 -12.69 -4.16
N LYS A 54 -0.10 -13.39 -5.10
CA LYS A 54 1.15 -14.12 -4.84
C LYS A 54 2.28 -13.18 -4.43
N ALA A 55 2.34 -11.97 -4.99
CA ALA A 55 3.39 -11.00 -4.66
C ALA A 55 3.28 -10.56 -3.20
N SER A 56 2.06 -10.20 -2.79
CA SER A 56 1.77 -9.84 -1.38
C SER A 56 2.01 -10.98 -0.41
N MET A 57 1.74 -12.22 -0.79
CA MET A 57 2.02 -13.37 0.08
C MET A 57 3.52 -13.67 0.22
N ILE A 58 4.31 -13.47 -0.84
CA ILE A 58 5.77 -13.59 -0.77
C ILE A 58 6.34 -12.48 0.13
N ALA A 59 5.90 -11.24 -0.09
CA ALA A 59 6.28 -10.10 0.73
C ALA A 59 5.92 -10.28 2.21
N LEU A 60 4.71 -10.77 2.48
CA LEU A 60 4.28 -11.11 3.84
C LEU A 60 5.15 -12.20 4.45
N GLY A 61 5.49 -13.25 3.68
CA GLY A 61 6.40 -14.31 4.12
C GLY A 61 7.79 -13.77 4.50
N PHE A 62 8.32 -12.84 3.70
CA PHE A 62 9.59 -12.19 4.00
C PHE A 62 9.51 -11.28 5.25
N ILE A 63 8.45 -10.51 5.42
CA ILE A 63 8.23 -9.70 6.63
C ILE A 63 8.15 -10.59 7.87
N VAL A 64 7.42 -11.70 7.79
CA VAL A 64 7.36 -12.68 8.89
C VAL A 64 8.75 -13.23 9.17
N PHE A 65 9.51 -13.61 8.14
CA PHE A 65 10.90 -14.04 8.30
C PHE A 65 11.75 -12.98 9.02
N LEU A 66 11.64 -11.70 8.65
CA LEU A 66 12.37 -10.62 9.32
C LEU A 66 11.95 -10.42 10.78
N ILE A 67 10.65 -10.53 11.07
CA ILE A 67 10.15 -10.45 12.44
C ILE A 67 10.73 -11.61 13.26
N LEU A 68 10.77 -12.83 12.71
CA LEU A 68 11.37 -13.98 13.37
C LEU A 68 12.88 -13.77 13.55
N LEU A 69 13.59 -13.29 12.53
CA LEU A 69 15.01 -12.96 12.61
C LEU A 69 15.29 -11.93 13.71
N ALA A 70 14.47 -10.88 13.79
CA ALA A 70 14.55 -9.87 14.84
C ALA A 70 14.24 -10.49 16.21
N VAL A 71 13.12 -11.19 16.40
CA VAL A 71 12.76 -11.77 17.71
C VAL A 71 13.81 -12.79 18.18
N PHE A 72 14.31 -13.63 17.28
CA PHE A 72 15.30 -14.66 17.59
C PHE A 72 16.76 -14.23 17.49
N ALA A 73 17.08 -12.94 17.31
CA ALA A 73 18.47 -12.48 17.27
C ALA A 73 19.34 -12.90 18.48
N PRO A 74 18.85 -12.94 19.74
CA PRO A 74 19.61 -13.41 20.90
C PRO A 74 19.81 -14.91 20.88
N VAL A 75 18.85 -15.66 20.33
CA VAL A 75 19.02 -17.09 20.10
C VAL A 75 20.08 -17.30 19.03
N LEU A 76 20.08 -16.50 17.97
CA LEU A 76 21.11 -16.55 16.93
C LEU A 76 22.50 -16.26 17.52
N ALA A 77 22.63 -15.22 18.34
CA ALA A 77 23.86 -14.90 19.07
C ALA A 77 24.32 -16.06 19.99
N SER A 78 23.39 -16.73 20.66
CA SER A 78 23.72 -17.90 21.49
C SER A 78 24.14 -19.13 20.67
N VAL A 79 23.57 -19.31 19.47
CA VAL A 79 23.87 -20.45 18.58
C VAL A 79 25.21 -20.25 17.88
N THR A 80 25.52 -19.04 17.44
CA THR A 80 26.83 -18.71 16.87
C THR A 80 27.91 -18.58 17.94
N GLY A 81 27.52 -18.38 19.22
CA GLY A 81 28.45 -18.04 20.28
C GLY A 81 28.99 -16.61 20.18
N HIS A 82 28.42 -15.79 19.29
CA HIS A 82 28.87 -14.43 19.02
C HIS A 82 27.91 -13.38 19.58
N ASP A 83 28.38 -12.54 20.50
CA ASP A 83 27.69 -11.30 20.91
C ASP A 83 27.81 -10.19 19.84
N PRO A 84 26.73 -9.40 19.58
CA PRO A 84 26.72 -8.34 18.55
C PRO A 84 27.75 -7.22 18.77
N ALA A 85 28.19 -6.97 20.00
CA ALA A 85 29.14 -5.92 20.34
C ALA A 85 30.56 -6.46 20.58
N GLN A 86 30.70 -7.74 20.89
CA GLN A 86 31.99 -8.38 21.15
C GLN A 86 32.87 -8.48 19.91
N GLN A 87 34.15 -8.14 20.07
CA GLN A 87 35.14 -8.07 18.99
C GLN A 87 36.02 -9.32 19.00
N TYR A 88 35.95 -10.12 17.94
CA TYR A 88 36.75 -11.34 17.76
C TYR A 88 37.96 -11.02 16.88
N ARG A 89 38.95 -10.31 17.41
CA ARG A 89 40.12 -9.89 16.62
C ARG A 89 40.99 -11.06 16.14
N GLU A 90 41.03 -12.17 16.89
CA GLU A 90 41.88 -13.31 16.54
C GLU A 90 41.31 -14.17 15.41
N THR A 91 39.98 -14.32 15.34
CA THR A 91 39.31 -15.18 14.35
C THR A 91 38.57 -14.38 13.28
N GLY A 92 38.08 -13.19 13.63
CA GLY A 92 37.36 -12.26 12.74
C GLY A 92 38.25 -11.32 11.93
N MET A 93 39.57 -11.35 12.16
CA MET A 93 40.53 -10.59 11.36
C MET A 93 41.68 -11.47 10.87
N THR A 94 42.15 -11.16 9.67
CA THR A 94 43.41 -11.69 9.14
C THR A 94 44.61 -11.10 9.88
N ALA A 95 45.78 -11.72 9.75
CA ALA A 95 47.03 -11.22 10.33
C ALA A 95 47.38 -9.76 9.93
N ASN A 96 46.84 -9.29 8.79
CA ASN A 96 47.03 -7.93 8.29
C ASN A 96 45.96 -6.94 8.82
N GLY A 97 45.09 -7.37 9.75
CA GLY A 97 44.01 -6.56 10.31
C GLY A 97 42.80 -6.38 9.39
N LEU A 98 42.71 -7.15 8.29
CA LEU A 98 41.55 -7.10 7.38
C LEU A 98 40.44 -8.04 7.87
N PRO A 99 39.16 -7.67 7.75
CA PRO A 99 38.03 -8.50 8.13
C PRO A 99 38.01 -9.83 7.36
N THR A 100 37.64 -10.91 8.03
CA THR A 100 37.47 -12.22 7.38
C THR A 100 36.15 -12.28 6.62
N GLY A 101 36.19 -12.89 5.43
CA GLY A 101 35.01 -13.10 4.60
C GLY A 101 34.08 -14.19 5.14
N PRO A 102 32.95 -14.43 4.46
CA PRO A 102 32.01 -15.49 4.80
C PRO A 102 32.70 -16.85 5.01
N SER A 103 32.55 -17.41 6.20
CA SER A 103 33.16 -18.67 6.64
C SER A 103 32.20 -19.47 7.52
N ALA A 104 32.60 -20.70 7.91
CA ALA A 104 31.78 -21.53 8.78
C ALA A 104 31.57 -20.92 10.18
N GLU A 105 32.52 -20.10 10.64
CA GLU A 105 32.46 -19.36 11.90
C GLU A 105 31.69 -18.04 11.72
N PHE A 106 31.98 -17.29 10.64
CA PHE A 106 31.33 -16.01 10.33
C PHE A 106 30.48 -16.14 9.06
N TRP A 107 29.21 -16.53 9.17
CA TRP A 107 28.39 -16.91 8.01
C TRP A 107 28.24 -15.80 6.96
N PHE A 108 28.15 -14.54 7.38
CA PHE A 108 28.11 -13.37 6.50
C PHE A 108 29.42 -12.56 6.50
N GLY A 109 30.48 -13.13 7.08
CA GLY A 109 31.76 -12.48 7.31
C GLY A 109 31.81 -11.70 8.61
N ALA A 110 33.00 -11.21 8.92
CA ALA A 110 33.24 -10.32 10.04
C ALA A 110 33.32 -8.87 9.55
N ASP A 111 33.06 -7.92 10.45
CA ASP A 111 33.25 -6.50 10.21
C ASP A 111 34.67 -6.03 10.51
N GLN A 112 34.93 -4.73 10.32
CA GLN A 112 36.24 -4.11 10.57
C GLN A 112 36.76 -4.23 12.01
N LEU A 113 35.89 -4.58 12.96
CA LEU A 113 36.23 -4.77 14.37
C LEU A 113 36.22 -6.27 14.74
N GLY A 114 36.09 -7.17 13.77
CA GLY A 114 36.02 -8.61 13.98
C GLY A 114 34.70 -9.05 14.60
N ARG A 115 33.61 -8.28 14.48
CA ARG A 115 32.27 -8.62 14.98
C ARG A 115 31.51 -9.40 13.90
N ASP A 116 30.64 -10.31 14.32
CA ASP A 116 29.85 -11.16 13.40
C ASP A 116 28.74 -10.36 12.69
N GLU A 117 28.86 -10.25 11.36
CA GLU A 117 27.93 -9.48 10.53
C GLU A 117 26.51 -10.06 10.51
N LEU A 118 26.35 -11.40 10.61
CA LEU A 118 25.04 -12.05 10.64
C LEU A 118 24.27 -11.66 11.92
N VAL A 119 24.95 -11.75 13.06
CA VAL A 119 24.35 -11.39 14.36
C VAL A 119 24.02 -9.90 14.37
N ARG A 120 24.91 -9.05 13.85
CA ARG A 120 24.65 -7.61 13.73
C ARG A 120 23.47 -7.29 12.82
N ILE A 121 23.31 -7.99 11.68
CA ILE A 121 22.14 -7.83 10.79
C ILE A 121 20.84 -8.20 11.52
N ALA A 122 20.84 -9.28 12.30
CA ALA A 122 19.66 -9.72 13.05
C ALA A 122 19.26 -8.73 14.16
N TYR A 123 20.23 -8.17 14.89
CA TYR A 123 19.96 -7.11 15.86
C TYR A 123 19.59 -5.78 15.18
N GLY A 124 20.19 -5.46 14.03
CA GLY A 124 19.82 -4.32 13.21
C GLY A 124 18.37 -4.38 12.73
N ALA A 125 17.89 -5.57 12.39
CA ALA A 125 16.49 -5.80 12.04
C ALA A 125 15.53 -5.39 13.17
N ARG A 126 15.90 -5.64 14.44
CA ARG A 126 15.08 -5.23 15.60
C ARG A 126 14.93 -3.72 15.64
N VAL A 127 16.04 -3.00 15.52
CA VAL A 127 16.07 -1.55 15.66
C VAL A 127 15.33 -0.88 14.51
N SER A 128 15.65 -1.26 13.27
CA SER A 128 15.02 -0.67 12.10
C SER A 128 13.52 -1.01 12.03
N LEU A 129 13.10 -2.23 12.37
CA LEU A 129 11.66 -2.57 12.43
C LEU A 129 10.94 -1.84 13.56
N LEU A 130 11.56 -1.72 14.75
CA LEU A 130 10.98 -0.98 15.87
C LEU A 130 10.76 0.48 15.48
N VAL A 131 11.79 1.16 14.96
CA VAL A 131 11.67 2.56 14.54
C VAL A 131 10.67 2.71 13.40
N GLY A 132 10.73 1.84 12.39
CA GLY A 132 9.82 1.85 11.25
C GLY A 132 8.36 1.71 11.62
N VAL A 133 8.02 0.70 12.43
CA VAL A 133 6.65 0.40 12.83
C VAL A 133 6.12 1.42 13.83
N VAL A 134 6.88 1.72 14.89
CA VAL A 134 6.44 2.66 15.93
C VAL A 134 6.28 4.06 15.36
N ALA A 135 7.26 4.54 14.58
CA ALA A 135 7.17 5.88 14.01
C ALA A 135 6.00 5.99 13.02
N SER A 136 5.76 4.96 12.21
CA SER A 136 4.63 4.93 11.29
C SER A 136 3.28 4.92 12.01
N MET A 137 3.13 4.14 13.09
CA MET A 137 1.90 4.11 13.89
C MET A 137 1.63 5.45 14.57
N CYS A 138 2.64 6.04 15.22
CA CYS A 138 2.53 7.34 15.86
C CYS A 138 2.25 8.46 14.83
N GLY A 139 2.97 8.46 13.72
CA GLY A 139 2.77 9.41 12.62
C GLY A 139 1.37 9.29 12.01
N SER A 140 0.87 8.06 11.83
CA SER A 140 -0.50 7.82 11.35
C SER A 140 -1.55 8.30 12.34
N LEU A 141 -1.33 8.10 13.65
CA LEU A 141 -2.25 8.62 14.67
C LEU A 141 -2.34 10.15 14.61
N ILE A 142 -1.20 10.84 14.53
CA ILE A 142 -1.15 12.30 14.38
C ILE A 142 -1.83 12.73 13.08
N ALA A 143 -1.56 12.01 11.98
CA ALA A 143 -2.17 12.26 10.68
C ALA A 143 -3.70 12.14 10.71
N VAL A 144 -4.24 11.12 11.39
CA VAL A 144 -5.68 10.93 11.57
C VAL A 144 -6.27 12.08 12.35
N ILE A 145 -5.68 12.45 13.49
CA ILE A 145 -6.18 13.54 14.33
C ILE A 145 -6.19 14.85 13.54
N ILE A 146 -5.06 15.25 12.98
CA ILE A 146 -4.94 16.54 12.27
C ILE A 146 -5.79 16.54 11.00
N GLY A 147 -5.76 15.45 10.23
CA GLY A 147 -6.49 15.33 8.96
C GLY A 147 -8.00 15.35 9.16
N VAL A 148 -8.51 14.63 10.17
CA VAL A 148 -9.95 14.62 10.48
C VAL A 148 -10.41 15.96 11.01
N LEU A 149 -9.67 16.59 11.93
CA LEU A 149 -10.03 17.91 12.47
C LEU A 149 -10.05 18.98 11.37
N ALA A 150 -9.01 19.05 10.54
CA ALA A 150 -8.93 19.99 9.44
C ALA A 150 -10.03 19.74 8.39
N GLY A 151 -10.23 18.48 8.01
CA GLY A 151 -11.19 18.11 6.98
C GLY A 151 -12.64 18.30 7.42
N TYR A 152 -12.98 17.99 8.68
CA TYR A 152 -14.34 18.03 9.20
C TYR A 152 -14.79 19.47 9.46
N PHE A 153 -14.11 20.18 10.37
CA PHE A 153 -14.52 21.50 10.84
C PHE A 153 -14.41 22.58 9.76
N GLY A 154 -13.46 22.48 8.82
CA GLY A 154 -13.31 23.48 7.76
C GLY A 154 -12.90 24.87 8.29
N GLY A 155 -13.07 25.89 7.46
CA GLY A 155 -12.90 27.30 7.84
C GLY A 155 -11.51 27.62 8.40
N TRP A 156 -11.48 28.29 9.56
CA TRP A 156 -10.23 28.72 10.18
C TRP A 156 -9.40 27.57 10.77
N VAL A 157 -10.05 26.54 11.32
CA VAL A 157 -9.37 25.32 11.82
C VAL A 157 -8.63 24.63 10.68
N ASP A 158 -9.31 24.45 9.56
CA ASP A 158 -8.70 23.89 8.36
C ASP A 158 -7.54 24.75 7.86
N THR A 159 -7.71 26.06 7.85
CA THR A 159 -6.66 27.00 7.44
C THR A 159 -5.41 26.86 8.30
N ILE A 160 -5.52 26.92 9.62
CA ILE A 160 -4.36 26.80 10.53
C ILE A 160 -3.68 25.44 10.38
N LEU A 161 -4.43 24.35 10.50
CA LEU A 161 -3.87 22.99 10.46
C LEU A 161 -3.22 22.69 9.10
N SER A 162 -3.80 23.20 8.02
CA SER A 162 -3.21 23.09 6.68
C SER A 162 -1.91 23.88 6.58
N ARG A 163 -1.84 25.09 7.14
CA ARG A 163 -0.59 25.88 7.16
C ARG A 163 0.50 25.18 7.95
N ILE A 164 0.18 24.58 9.10
CA ILE A 164 1.13 23.77 9.87
C ILE A 164 1.61 22.57 9.05
N THR A 165 0.69 21.87 8.38
CA THR A 165 1.02 20.71 7.53
C THR A 165 1.94 21.13 6.37
N ASP A 166 1.61 22.23 5.69
CA ASP A 166 2.38 22.76 4.57
C ASP A 166 3.77 23.24 5.00
N PHE A 167 3.89 23.84 6.18
CA PHE A 167 5.16 24.21 6.79
C PHE A 167 6.05 22.98 7.02
N VAL A 168 5.52 21.94 7.68
CA VAL A 168 6.28 20.70 7.93
C VAL A 168 6.74 20.03 6.63
N MET A 169 5.89 20.02 5.59
CA MET A 169 6.24 19.42 4.29
C MET A 169 7.25 20.24 3.48
N THR A 170 7.35 21.53 3.73
CA THR A 170 8.31 22.41 3.02
C THR A 170 9.70 22.30 3.63
N ILE A 171 9.79 21.90 4.90
CA ILE A 171 11.05 21.72 5.58
C ILE A 171 11.80 20.49 5.01
N PRO A 172 13.04 20.65 4.54
CA PRO A 172 13.87 19.53 4.11
C PRO A 172 14.22 18.63 5.30
N PHE A 173 13.58 17.46 5.36
CA PHE A 173 13.70 16.47 6.44
C PHE A 173 15.15 16.28 6.92
N LEU A 174 16.06 15.98 5.99
CA LEU A 174 17.43 15.61 6.34
C LEU A 174 18.19 16.77 6.98
N LEU A 175 18.05 17.98 6.46
CA LEU A 175 18.74 19.17 6.99
C LEU A 175 18.27 19.48 8.41
N CYS A 176 16.96 19.45 8.64
CA CYS A 176 16.44 19.68 9.99
C CYS A 176 16.77 18.55 10.95
N ALA A 177 16.75 17.29 10.49
CA ALA A 177 17.13 16.16 11.32
C ALA A 177 18.59 16.27 11.80
N LEU A 178 19.52 16.61 10.89
CA LEU A 178 20.93 16.81 11.23
C LEU A 178 21.14 17.97 12.20
N ALA A 179 20.45 19.10 11.98
CA ALA A 179 20.53 20.27 12.87
C ALA A 179 19.97 19.97 14.27
N LEU A 180 18.87 19.23 14.35
CA LEU A 180 18.28 18.87 15.64
C LEU A 180 19.18 17.87 16.38
N VAL A 181 19.68 16.84 15.70
CA VAL A 181 20.57 15.86 16.33
C VAL A 181 21.91 16.48 16.74
N SER A 182 22.43 17.47 16.01
CA SER A 182 23.69 18.13 16.39
C SER A 182 23.57 18.96 17.66
N VAL A 183 22.39 19.52 17.94
CA VAL A 183 22.10 20.30 19.14
C VAL A 183 21.75 19.40 20.33
N PHE A 184 20.87 18.42 20.13
CA PHE A 184 20.33 17.59 21.22
C PHE A 184 21.07 16.26 21.44
N GLY A 185 21.97 15.89 20.53
CA GLY A 185 22.70 14.62 20.55
C GLY A 185 21.96 13.47 19.86
N ALA A 186 22.73 12.49 19.39
CA ALA A 186 22.21 11.29 18.75
C ALA A 186 21.68 10.29 19.78
N SER A 187 20.43 9.86 19.62
CA SER A 187 19.80 8.83 20.42
C SER A 187 18.64 8.17 19.69
N ILE A 188 18.24 6.97 20.11
CA ILE A 188 17.06 6.27 19.58
C ILE A 188 15.80 7.13 19.74
N GLY A 189 15.65 7.78 20.90
CA GLY A 189 14.51 8.66 21.18
C GLY A 189 14.48 9.89 20.28
N MET A 190 15.64 10.50 20.04
CA MET A 190 15.76 11.64 19.13
C MET A 190 15.45 11.24 17.68
N CYS A 191 15.97 10.09 17.23
CA CYS A 191 15.67 9.55 15.91
C CYS A 191 14.16 9.31 15.74
N LEU A 192 13.52 8.64 16.71
CA LEU A 192 12.08 8.43 16.72
C LEU A 192 11.29 9.75 16.66
N PHE A 193 11.66 10.73 17.49
CA PHE A 193 11.00 12.03 17.52
C PHE A 193 11.03 12.71 16.15
N VAL A 194 12.20 12.78 15.53
CA VAL A 194 12.38 13.42 14.23
C VAL A 194 11.58 12.69 13.15
N VAL A 195 11.66 11.36 13.09
CA VAL A 195 10.91 10.57 12.08
C VAL A 195 9.39 10.71 12.27
N ILE A 196 8.89 10.68 13.52
CA ILE A 196 7.47 10.88 13.82
C ILE A 196 7.02 12.28 13.40
N PHE A 197 7.80 13.32 13.74
CA PHE A 197 7.47 14.71 13.46
C PHE A 197 7.30 14.99 11.96
N PHE A 198 8.05 14.32 11.09
CA PHE A 198 7.98 14.52 9.64
C PHE A 198 7.06 13.54 8.90
N SER A 199 6.81 12.35 9.46
CA SER A 199 6.05 11.30 8.76
C SER A 199 4.54 11.54 8.66
N TRP A 200 3.94 12.31 9.58
CA TRP A 200 2.49 12.47 9.66
C TRP A 200 1.90 13.39 8.57
N ALA A 201 2.66 14.40 8.10
CA ALA A 201 2.11 15.52 7.34
C ALA A 201 1.51 15.11 5.99
N VAL A 202 2.21 14.25 5.24
CA VAL A 202 1.75 13.75 3.94
C VAL A 202 0.45 12.97 4.09
N THR A 203 0.42 12.04 5.05
CA THR A 203 -0.75 11.20 5.33
C THR A 203 -1.92 12.04 5.85
N GLY A 204 -1.66 13.03 6.70
CA GLY A 204 -2.68 13.92 7.25
C GLY A 204 -3.39 14.74 6.17
N ARG A 205 -2.63 15.22 5.16
CA ARG A 205 -3.19 15.90 3.99
C ARG A 205 -4.12 14.99 3.19
N VAL A 206 -3.77 13.71 3.01
CA VAL A 206 -4.63 12.77 2.31
C VAL A 206 -5.91 12.49 3.10
N ILE A 207 -5.79 12.24 4.40
CA ILE A 207 -6.93 12.00 5.28
C ILE A 207 -7.87 13.21 5.27
N ARG A 208 -7.34 14.44 5.36
CA ARG A 208 -8.10 15.68 5.24
C ARG A 208 -8.93 15.72 3.95
N ALA A 209 -8.31 15.43 2.80
CA ALA A 209 -9.00 15.44 1.52
C ALA A 209 -10.14 14.40 1.48
N GLN A 210 -9.91 13.20 2.02
CA GLN A 210 -10.96 12.18 2.11
C GLN A 210 -12.11 12.63 3.03
N VAL A 211 -11.80 13.19 4.20
CA VAL A 211 -12.80 13.69 5.15
C VAL A 211 -13.67 14.79 4.53
N GLN A 212 -13.08 15.70 3.75
CA GLN A 212 -13.82 16.75 3.04
C GLN A 212 -14.82 16.18 2.02
N VAL A 213 -14.52 15.03 1.41
CA VAL A 213 -15.43 14.31 0.51
C VAL A 213 -16.50 13.56 1.32
N LEU A 214 -16.12 12.84 2.37
CA LEU A 214 -17.03 12.05 3.20
C LEU A 214 -18.08 12.92 3.90
N LYS A 215 -17.69 14.09 4.42
CA LYS A 215 -18.62 14.97 5.15
C LYS A 215 -19.78 15.51 4.31
N LYS A 216 -19.66 15.46 2.99
CA LYS A 216 -20.68 15.90 2.03
C LYS A 216 -21.59 14.76 1.54
N LYS A 217 -21.48 13.56 2.10
CA LYS A 217 -22.30 12.41 1.71
C LYS A 217 -23.63 12.38 2.45
N GLU A 218 -24.64 11.83 1.79
CA GLU A 218 -26.03 11.74 2.27
C GLU A 218 -26.16 11.11 3.67
N PHE A 219 -25.34 10.10 4.01
CA PHE A 219 -25.41 9.47 5.34
C PHE A 219 -24.98 10.43 6.47
N VAL A 220 -24.04 11.34 6.20
CA VAL A 220 -23.60 12.36 7.17
C VAL A 220 -24.67 13.44 7.31
N GLU A 221 -25.30 13.83 6.20
CA GLU A 221 -26.38 14.82 6.19
C GLU A 221 -27.63 14.29 6.92
N ALA A 222 -27.95 13.01 6.74
CA ALA A 222 -29.00 12.32 7.49
C ALA A 222 -28.67 12.25 8.99
N ALA A 223 -27.46 11.86 9.37
CA ALA A 223 -27.03 11.82 10.78
C ALA A 223 -27.12 13.21 11.45
N ARG A 224 -26.73 14.27 10.73
CA ARG A 224 -26.85 15.65 11.20
C ARG A 224 -28.32 16.08 11.35
N SER A 225 -29.18 15.70 10.41
CA SER A 225 -30.63 15.99 10.47
C SER A 225 -31.32 15.28 11.64
N LEU A 226 -30.77 14.15 12.09
CA LEU A 226 -31.22 13.43 13.29
C LEU A 226 -30.62 13.98 14.59
N GLY A 227 -29.84 15.07 14.55
CA GLY A 227 -29.29 15.74 15.73
C GLY A 227 -28.02 15.08 16.30
N ALA A 228 -27.31 14.25 15.52
CA ALA A 228 -26.05 13.66 15.99
C ALA A 228 -24.99 14.74 16.25
N SER A 229 -24.26 14.61 17.37
CA SER A 229 -23.15 15.51 17.69
C SER A 229 -21.97 15.32 16.73
N ASP A 230 -21.18 16.37 16.52
CA ASP A 230 -20.00 16.33 15.64
C ASP A 230 -19.02 15.20 15.99
N ALA A 231 -18.77 14.97 17.28
CA ALA A 231 -17.92 13.87 17.74
C ALA A 231 -18.53 12.50 17.42
N SER A 232 -19.85 12.35 17.53
CA SER A 232 -20.54 11.11 17.14
C SER A 232 -20.43 10.88 15.64
N ILE A 233 -20.58 11.92 14.82
CA ILE A 233 -20.44 11.83 13.35
C ILE A 233 -19.01 11.43 12.98
N ILE A 234 -18.00 12.05 13.59
CA ILE A 234 -16.60 11.73 13.32
C ILE A 234 -16.32 10.26 13.64
N VAL A 235 -16.71 9.78 14.82
CA VAL A 235 -16.34 8.45 15.29
C VAL A 235 -17.18 7.34 14.66
N LYS A 236 -18.47 7.57 14.41
CA LYS A 236 -19.38 6.52 13.91
C LYS A 236 -19.57 6.54 12.40
N ASP A 237 -19.48 7.71 11.77
CA ASP A 237 -19.75 7.85 10.34
C ASP A 237 -18.47 8.06 9.52
N ILE A 238 -17.52 8.87 10.00
CA ILE A 238 -16.32 9.23 9.21
C ILE A 238 -15.18 8.23 9.39
N LEU A 239 -14.71 8.02 10.61
CA LEU A 239 -13.55 7.14 10.90
C LEU A 239 -13.71 5.70 10.37
N PRO A 240 -14.88 5.04 10.49
CA PRO A 240 -15.06 3.70 9.95
C PRO A 240 -14.91 3.65 8.42
N ASN A 241 -15.35 4.71 7.72
CA ASN A 241 -15.18 4.82 6.27
C ASN A 241 -13.75 5.20 5.84
N LEU A 242 -12.90 5.68 6.76
CA LEU A 242 -11.48 5.96 6.51
C LEU A 242 -10.55 4.83 6.91
N THR A 243 -11.06 3.80 7.59
CA THR A 243 -10.24 2.69 8.13
C THR A 243 -9.38 2.04 7.04
N GLU A 244 -9.92 1.84 5.85
CA GLU A 244 -9.17 1.32 4.70
C GLU A 244 -7.98 2.22 4.34
N THR A 245 -8.21 3.54 4.26
CA THR A 245 -7.17 4.52 3.95
C THR A 245 -6.11 4.56 5.04
N ILE A 246 -6.54 4.59 6.32
CA ILE A 246 -5.63 4.64 7.47
C ILE A 246 -4.71 3.42 7.48
N ILE A 247 -5.25 2.21 7.30
CA ILE A 247 -4.47 0.97 7.30
C ILE A 247 -3.44 0.95 6.16
N VAL A 248 -3.85 1.36 4.96
CA VAL A 248 -2.97 1.38 3.78
C VAL A 248 -1.81 2.37 3.97
N TYR A 249 -2.11 3.61 4.35
CA TYR A 249 -1.08 4.63 4.54
C TYR A 249 -0.17 4.33 5.73
N THR A 250 -0.69 3.71 6.79
CA THR A 250 0.16 3.24 7.90
C THR A 250 1.13 2.18 7.39
N THR A 251 0.64 1.18 6.65
CA THR A 251 1.51 0.11 6.13
C THR A 251 2.57 0.64 5.16
N GLN A 252 2.20 1.56 4.26
CA GLN A 252 3.11 2.21 3.32
C GLN A 252 4.08 3.21 3.99
N GLY A 253 3.75 3.71 5.18
CA GLY A 253 4.61 4.61 5.94
C GLY A 253 5.79 3.91 6.62
N ILE A 254 5.66 2.62 6.95
CA ILE A 254 6.72 1.81 7.57
C ILE A 254 8.03 1.84 6.76
N PRO A 255 8.06 1.51 5.46
CA PRO A 255 9.30 1.50 4.69
C PRO A 255 9.92 2.89 4.58
N SER A 256 9.12 3.96 4.48
CA SER A 256 9.63 5.33 4.51
C SER A 256 10.31 5.67 5.83
N CYS A 257 9.71 5.28 6.96
CA CYS A 257 10.29 5.49 8.29
C CYS A 257 11.59 4.70 8.49
N ILE A 258 11.67 3.47 7.97
CA ILE A 258 12.90 2.65 7.97
C ILE A 258 14.00 3.35 7.18
N VAL A 259 13.69 3.84 5.97
CA VAL A 259 14.67 4.56 5.13
C VAL A 259 15.14 5.86 5.80
N PHE A 260 14.24 6.59 6.46
CA PHE A 260 14.60 7.78 7.22
C PHE A 260 15.53 7.46 8.40
N GLU A 261 15.23 6.43 9.20
CA GLU A 261 16.13 5.96 10.26
C GLU A 261 17.50 5.58 9.70
N ALA A 262 17.51 4.74 8.65
CA ALA A 262 18.74 4.28 8.03
C ALA A 262 19.56 5.43 7.45
N SER A 263 18.92 6.46 6.88
CA SER A 263 19.61 7.66 6.38
C SER A 263 20.29 8.45 7.50
N LEU A 264 19.63 8.61 8.64
CA LEU A 264 20.21 9.29 9.81
C LEU A 264 21.35 8.48 10.41
N SER A 265 21.16 7.17 10.57
CA SER A 265 22.20 6.26 11.06
C SER A 265 23.39 6.19 10.10
N PHE A 266 23.15 6.22 8.79
CA PHE A 266 24.21 6.28 7.77
C PHE A 266 25.07 7.54 7.89
N LEU A 267 24.45 8.67 8.23
CA LEU A 267 25.14 9.95 8.45
C LEU A 267 25.74 10.10 9.85
N GLY A 268 25.71 9.05 10.69
CA GLY A 268 26.24 9.07 12.05
C GLY A 268 25.36 9.81 13.07
N MET A 269 24.13 10.18 12.70
CA MET A 269 23.20 10.99 13.50
C MET A 269 21.93 10.20 13.92
N GLY A 270 21.96 8.87 13.75
CA GLY A 270 20.86 7.98 14.11
C GLY A 270 21.16 7.18 15.38
N ILE A 271 21.19 5.87 15.21
CA ILE A 271 21.44 4.92 16.28
C ILE A 271 22.94 4.91 16.60
N VAL A 272 23.29 5.15 17.86
CA VAL A 272 24.68 5.20 18.30
C VAL A 272 25.24 3.78 18.59
N PRO A 273 26.50 3.50 18.24
CA PRO A 273 27.20 2.29 18.67
C PRO A 273 27.17 2.15 20.21
N PRO A 274 27.13 0.93 20.77
CA PRO A 274 27.38 -0.37 20.14
C PRO A 274 26.15 -1.02 19.48
N THR A 275 24.98 -0.38 19.54
CA THR A 275 23.74 -0.98 19.00
C THR A 275 23.78 -0.99 17.47
N PRO A 276 23.65 -2.15 16.81
CA PRO A 276 23.65 -2.19 15.35
C PRO A 276 22.32 -1.70 14.78
N SER A 277 22.40 -0.95 13.68
CA SER A 277 21.29 -0.64 12.78
C SER A 277 21.78 -0.81 11.35
N TRP A 278 20.90 -1.14 10.40
CA TRP A 278 21.34 -1.35 9.02
C TRP A 278 21.97 -0.10 8.40
N GLY A 279 21.44 1.09 8.71
CA GLY A 279 22.06 2.35 8.29
C GLY A 279 23.44 2.58 8.91
N GLY A 280 23.61 2.26 10.19
CA GLY A 280 24.90 2.38 10.88
C GLY A 280 25.94 1.40 10.34
N MET A 281 25.54 0.16 10.03
CA MET A 281 26.43 -0.84 9.43
C MET A 281 26.92 -0.40 8.04
N LEU A 282 26.03 0.19 7.23
CA LEU A 282 26.42 0.79 5.95
C LEU A 282 27.35 2.00 6.14
N SER A 283 27.14 2.81 7.18
CA SER A 283 28.03 3.94 7.53
C SER A 283 29.45 3.46 7.84
N GLU A 284 29.57 2.44 8.68
CA GLU A 284 30.85 1.85 9.07
C GLU A 284 31.58 1.30 7.85
N ALA A 285 30.86 0.63 6.95
CA ALA A 285 31.43 0.10 5.73
C ALA A 285 31.93 1.20 4.77
N ALA A 286 31.16 2.29 4.64
CA ALA A 286 31.50 3.41 3.77
C ALA A 286 32.64 4.29 4.34
N GLY A 287 32.63 4.57 5.64
CA GLY A 287 33.51 5.55 6.28
C GLY A 287 35.00 5.24 6.14
N ASN A 288 35.38 3.97 6.21
CA ASN A 288 36.78 3.54 6.08
C ASN A 288 37.12 2.93 4.71
N SER A 289 36.24 3.09 3.72
CA SER A 289 36.35 2.46 2.40
C SER A 289 36.59 0.94 2.45
N ILE A 290 36.20 0.27 3.55
CA ILE A 290 36.45 -1.17 3.71
C ILE A 290 35.71 -1.98 2.67
N TYR A 291 34.60 -1.44 2.13
CA TYR A 291 33.80 -2.10 1.11
C TYR A 291 34.60 -2.49 -0.14
N MET A 292 35.75 -1.84 -0.38
CA MET A 292 36.67 -2.21 -1.46
C MET A 292 37.35 -3.58 -1.25
N VAL A 293 37.53 -3.98 0.02
CA VAL A 293 38.18 -5.24 0.41
C VAL A 293 37.16 -6.26 0.95
N ALA A 294 36.10 -5.77 1.59
CA ALA A 294 35.04 -6.54 2.22
C ALA A 294 33.66 -6.11 1.70
N PRO A 295 33.30 -6.44 0.45
CA PRO A 295 32.06 -5.98 -0.17
C PRO A 295 30.79 -6.54 0.51
N TRP A 296 30.90 -7.64 1.27
CA TRP A 296 29.79 -8.22 2.02
C TRP A 296 29.18 -7.26 3.06
N LEU A 297 29.99 -6.35 3.62
CA LEU A 297 29.58 -5.36 4.63
C LEU A 297 28.63 -4.29 4.09
N VAL A 298 28.60 -4.08 2.76
CA VAL A 298 27.60 -3.23 2.11
C VAL A 298 26.47 -4.09 1.54
N PHE A 299 26.83 -5.22 0.94
CA PHE A 299 25.90 -6.07 0.22
C PHE A 299 24.79 -6.62 1.13
N PHE A 300 25.12 -7.23 2.26
CA PHE A 300 24.09 -7.86 3.10
C PHE A 300 23.18 -6.83 3.80
N PRO A 301 23.67 -5.80 4.51
CA PRO A 301 22.79 -4.80 5.12
C PRO A 301 21.94 -4.07 4.08
N GLY A 302 22.53 -3.74 2.92
CA GLY A 302 21.82 -3.12 1.80
C GLY A 302 20.73 -4.01 1.21
N LEU A 303 21.00 -5.32 1.05
CA LEU A 303 20.02 -6.29 0.56
C LEU A 303 18.85 -6.45 1.54
N PHE A 304 19.11 -6.53 2.84
CA PHE A 304 18.07 -6.60 3.85
C PHE A 304 17.20 -5.35 3.86
N LEU A 305 17.81 -4.16 3.78
CA LEU A 305 17.08 -2.89 3.69
C LEU A 305 16.21 -2.82 2.42
N LEU A 306 16.77 -3.20 1.27
CA LEU A 306 16.05 -3.25 -0.01
C LEU A 306 14.88 -4.23 0.03
N MET A 307 15.10 -5.46 0.47
CA MET A 307 14.06 -6.48 0.51
C MET A 307 12.97 -6.12 1.53
N THR A 308 13.33 -5.48 2.63
CA THR A 308 12.37 -4.99 3.64
C THR A 308 11.48 -3.92 3.06
N THR A 309 12.07 -2.89 2.45
CA THR A 309 11.31 -1.77 1.88
C THR A 309 10.41 -2.22 0.74
N LEU A 310 10.92 -3.10 -0.14
CA LEU A 310 10.14 -3.70 -1.21
C LEU A 310 8.97 -4.53 -0.67
N SER A 311 9.20 -5.35 0.35
CA SER A 311 8.17 -6.20 0.93
C SER A 311 7.05 -5.40 1.58
N PHE A 312 7.37 -4.36 2.35
CA PHE A 312 6.32 -3.52 2.93
C PHE A 312 5.55 -2.71 1.87
N ASN A 313 6.22 -2.24 0.81
CA ASN A 313 5.55 -1.55 -0.30
C ASN A 313 4.57 -2.49 -1.02
N ILE A 314 5.02 -3.68 -1.41
CA ILE A 314 4.17 -4.69 -2.06
C ILE A 314 3.00 -5.08 -1.15
N LEU A 315 3.26 -5.31 0.14
CA LEU A 315 2.21 -5.66 1.10
C LEU A 315 1.19 -4.52 1.25
N GLY A 316 1.64 -3.26 1.29
CA GLY A 316 0.78 -2.09 1.37
C GLY A 316 -0.16 -1.97 0.17
N ASP A 317 0.36 -2.19 -1.04
CA ASP A 317 -0.44 -2.20 -2.27
C ASP A 317 -1.42 -3.38 -2.33
N GLY A 318 -0.99 -4.57 -1.94
CA GLY A 318 -1.87 -5.74 -1.84
C GLY A 318 -2.98 -5.56 -0.81
N LEU A 319 -2.67 -4.92 0.32
CA LEU A 319 -3.64 -4.61 1.36
C LEU A 319 -4.65 -3.58 0.86
N ARG A 320 -4.19 -2.56 0.12
CA ARG A 320 -5.06 -1.58 -0.56
C ARG A 320 -6.02 -2.25 -1.53
N ASP A 321 -5.52 -3.15 -2.38
CA ASP A 321 -6.33 -3.88 -3.35
C ASP A 321 -7.32 -4.85 -2.68
N ALA A 322 -6.92 -5.46 -1.56
CA ALA A 322 -7.77 -6.35 -0.79
C ALA A 322 -8.91 -5.60 -0.09
N LEU A 323 -8.60 -4.42 0.46
CA LEU A 323 -9.55 -3.55 1.16
C LEU A 323 -10.49 -2.83 0.19
N ASP A 324 -10.06 -2.44 -1.02
CA ASP A 324 -10.92 -1.70 -1.96
C ASP A 324 -12.20 -2.50 -2.36
N PRO A 325 -13.41 -2.02 -2.01
CA PRO A 325 -14.68 -2.67 -2.37
C PRO A 325 -14.92 -2.71 -3.88
N LYS A 326 -14.30 -1.81 -4.66
CA LYS A 326 -14.48 -1.69 -6.12
C LYS A 326 -13.69 -2.74 -6.90
N ALA A 327 -12.63 -3.31 -6.32
CA ALA A 327 -11.86 -4.39 -6.94
C ALA A 327 -12.77 -5.59 -7.32
N GLY A 328 -13.73 -5.91 -6.44
CA GLY A 328 -14.74 -6.95 -6.70
C GLY A 328 -15.67 -6.63 -7.87
N ARG A 329 -16.06 -5.36 -8.06
CA ARG A 329 -16.92 -4.93 -9.18
C ARG A 329 -16.18 -5.00 -10.51
N ARG A 330 -14.88 -4.65 -10.56
CA ARG A 330 -14.03 -4.80 -11.76
C ARG A 330 -13.90 -6.26 -12.18
N MET A 331 -13.71 -7.19 -11.25
CA MET A 331 -13.65 -8.63 -11.55
C MET A 331 -14.97 -9.16 -12.11
N LEU A 332 -16.11 -8.76 -11.54
CA LEU A 332 -17.44 -9.15 -12.03
C LEU A 332 -17.73 -8.57 -13.43
N ALA A 333 -17.32 -7.33 -13.68
CA ALA A 333 -17.41 -6.70 -15.00
C ALA A 333 -16.55 -7.44 -16.05
N LYS A 334 -15.31 -7.79 -15.71
CA LYS A 334 -14.41 -8.55 -16.60
C LYS A 334 -14.96 -9.96 -16.90
N ARG A 335 -15.54 -10.64 -15.90
CA ARG A 335 -16.24 -11.93 -16.08
C ARG A 335 -17.50 -11.83 -16.95
N LYS A 336 -18.33 -10.80 -16.75
CA LYS A 336 -19.52 -10.57 -17.59
C LYS A 336 -19.14 -10.28 -19.04
N ARG A 337 -18.13 -9.45 -19.27
CA ARG A 337 -17.63 -9.13 -20.61
C ARG A 337 -17.04 -10.36 -21.32
N GLY A 338 -16.28 -11.19 -20.62
CA GLY A 338 -15.76 -12.45 -21.16
C GLY A 338 -16.85 -13.51 -21.48
N ARG A 339 -17.92 -13.57 -20.67
CA ARG A 339 -19.08 -14.46 -20.94
C ARG A 339 -19.95 -13.92 -22.07
N GLY A 340 -20.15 -12.61 -22.17
CA GLY A 340 -20.87 -11.97 -23.28
C GLY A 340 -20.19 -12.21 -24.62
N VAL A 341 -18.86 -12.05 -24.69
CA VAL A 341 -18.08 -12.33 -25.91
C VAL A 341 -18.17 -13.81 -26.30
N LYS A 342 -18.06 -14.74 -25.35
CA LYS A 342 -18.20 -16.18 -25.64
C LYS A 342 -19.62 -16.57 -26.07
N ALA A 343 -20.65 -15.97 -25.47
CA ALA A 343 -22.04 -16.24 -25.83
C ALA A 343 -22.40 -15.70 -27.22
N VAL A 344 -21.94 -14.49 -27.56
CA VAL A 344 -22.11 -13.92 -28.90
C VAL A 344 -21.35 -14.74 -29.93
N ALA A 345 -20.10 -15.12 -29.66
CA ALA A 345 -19.34 -15.97 -30.57
C ALA A 345 -20.05 -17.32 -30.83
N HIS A 346 -20.67 -17.94 -29.82
CA HIS A 346 -21.36 -19.22 -30.00
C HIS A 346 -22.73 -19.12 -30.67
N ALA A 347 -23.36 -17.93 -30.65
CA ALA A 347 -24.66 -17.68 -31.26
C ALA A 347 -24.58 -17.10 -32.69
N MET A 348 -23.38 -16.75 -33.17
CA MET A 348 -23.18 -16.29 -34.54
C MET A 348 -23.36 -17.47 -35.51
N PRO A 349 -24.20 -17.36 -36.55
CA PRO A 349 -24.27 -18.37 -37.60
C PRO A 349 -22.89 -18.54 -38.23
N VAL A 350 -22.53 -19.79 -38.56
CA VAL A 350 -21.19 -20.18 -39.06
C VAL A 350 -20.72 -19.29 -40.23
N VAL A 351 -21.65 -18.83 -41.07
CA VAL A 351 -21.38 -17.93 -42.20
C VAL A 351 -20.81 -16.56 -41.75
N ALA A 352 -21.29 -16.02 -40.63
CA ALA A 352 -20.81 -14.75 -40.08
C ALA A 352 -19.44 -14.89 -39.40
N GLN A 353 -19.15 -16.05 -38.79
CA GLN A 353 -17.82 -16.34 -38.23
C GLN A 353 -16.74 -16.42 -39.30
N VAL A 354 -17.06 -17.05 -40.44
CA VAL A 354 -16.14 -17.15 -41.59
C VAL A 354 -15.91 -15.79 -42.25
N SER A 355 -16.93 -14.93 -42.32
CA SER A 355 -16.79 -13.56 -42.85
C SER A 355 -15.91 -12.67 -41.96
N ALA A 356 -16.06 -12.76 -40.63
CA ALA A 356 -15.24 -12.01 -39.69
C ALA A 356 -13.78 -12.48 -39.68
N ALA A 357 -13.55 -13.80 -39.78
CA ALA A 357 -12.19 -14.34 -39.90
C ALA A 357 -11.48 -13.89 -41.20
N LYS A 358 -12.22 -13.75 -42.31
CA LYS A 358 -11.68 -13.22 -43.57
C LYS A 358 -11.29 -11.74 -43.48
N SER A 359 -12.04 -10.91 -42.76
CA SER A 359 -11.71 -9.48 -42.60
C SER A 359 -10.47 -9.27 -41.74
N ASP A 360 -10.28 -10.07 -40.70
CA ASP A 360 -9.10 -9.97 -39.82
C ASP A 360 -7.81 -10.41 -40.54
N ILE A 361 -7.90 -11.43 -41.41
CA ILE A 361 -6.79 -11.85 -42.27
C ILE A 361 -6.44 -10.76 -43.30
N ALA A 362 -7.44 -10.09 -43.88
CA ALA A 362 -7.23 -9.00 -44.84
C ALA A 362 -6.59 -7.74 -44.20
N LEU A 363 -6.90 -7.46 -42.94
CA LEU A 363 -6.27 -6.38 -42.17
C LEU A 363 -4.81 -6.71 -41.79
N ALA A 364 -4.53 -7.97 -41.42
CA ALA A 364 -3.18 -8.42 -41.09
C ALA A 364 -2.25 -8.46 -42.33
N THR A 365 -2.77 -8.81 -43.51
CA THR A 365 -1.99 -8.74 -44.75
C THR A 365 -1.74 -7.30 -45.20
N SER A 366 -2.69 -6.39 -45.00
CA SER A 366 -2.49 -4.96 -45.30
C SER A 366 -1.40 -4.32 -44.43
N SER A 367 -1.35 -4.62 -43.12
CA SER A 367 -0.29 -4.09 -42.23
C SER A 367 1.09 -4.67 -42.54
N ALA A 368 1.17 -5.94 -42.95
CA ALA A 368 2.43 -6.58 -43.34
C ALA A 368 2.98 -6.02 -44.66
N VAL A 369 2.11 -5.71 -45.64
CA VAL A 369 2.52 -5.10 -46.92
C VAL A 369 2.98 -3.65 -46.74
N SER A 370 2.33 -2.88 -45.85
CA SER A 370 2.76 -1.50 -45.52
C SER A 370 4.13 -1.44 -44.85
N SER A 371 4.57 -2.52 -44.18
CA SER A 371 5.87 -2.61 -43.51
C SER A 371 7.03 -2.91 -44.45
N LEU A 372 6.77 -3.34 -45.70
CA LEU A 372 7.79 -3.75 -46.67
C LEU A 372 8.07 -2.68 -47.75
N ALA A 373 7.34 -1.56 -47.75
CA ALA A 373 7.35 -0.55 -48.84
C ALA A 373 7.99 0.80 -48.46
N THR A 374 9.05 0.82 -47.65
CA THR A 374 9.81 2.06 -47.36
C THR A 374 11.27 1.92 -47.82
N PRO A 375 11.68 2.52 -48.96
CA PRO A 375 13.08 2.60 -49.32
C PRO A 375 13.76 3.78 -48.60
N ALA A 376 14.92 3.51 -48.02
CA ALA A 376 15.83 4.49 -47.43
C ALA A 376 16.65 5.18 -48.53
N ILE A 377 16.47 6.49 -48.77
CA ILE A 377 17.42 7.30 -49.56
C ILE A 377 17.52 8.75 -49.01
N SER A 378 18.69 8.99 -48.41
CA SER A 378 19.55 10.20 -48.37
C SER A 378 18.98 11.62 -48.14
N SER A 379 19.57 12.30 -47.15
CA SER A 379 19.95 13.71 -47.28
C SER A 379 21.33 13.93 -46.66
N GLN A 380 22.33 14.05 -47.54
CA GLN A 380 23.63 14.66 -47.31
C GLN A 380 23.74 15.83 -48.29
N ALA A 381 24.28 16.94 -47.78
CA ALA A 381 24.85 18.08 -48.49
C ALA A 381 23.90 19.08 -49.20
N SER A 382 23.78 20.28 -48.61
CA SER A 382 24.22 21.50 -49.30
C SER A 382 24.66 22.56 -48.29
N MET A 383 25.94 22.90 -48.36
CA MET A 383 26.59 24.07 -47.79
C MET A 383 26.11 25.38 -48.45
N LYS A 384 26.37 26.49 -47.73
CA LYS A 384 26.94 27.79 -48.20
C LYS A 384 26.01 29.01 -48.39
N GLY A 385 26.41 30.10 -47.69
CA GLY A 385 26.22 31.53 -48.00
C GLY A 385 24.86 32.11 -47.64
N ASP A 386 24.69 33.34 -47.16
CA ASP A 386 25.54 34.47 -46.79
C ASP A 386 24.64 35.41 -45.93
N GLU A 387 25.27 36.40 -45.29
CA GLU A 387 24.75 37.50 -44.43
C GLU A 387 24.59 37.25 -42.92
#